data_AF-A0A4Q3DN97-F1
#
_entry.id   AF-A0A4Q3DN97-F1
#
_cell.length_a   1.000
_cell.length_b   1.000
_cell.length_c   1.000
_cell.angle_alpha   90.00
_cell.angle_beta   90.00
_cell.angle_gamma   90.00
#
_symmetry.space_group_name_H-M   'P 1'
#
loop_
_entity.id
_entity.type
_entity.pdbx_description
1 polymer ?
#
loop_
_entity_poly.entity_id
_entity_poly.type
_entity_poly.pdbx_seq_one_letter_code
_entity_poly.pdbx_strand_id
1 'polypeptide(L)'
;MQSAIFTVYAQAASCSSFVNLTVNVRPAPIANAGPNQTVCAATAAVIGGSPAASGGTAPYGYAWTPATGLSATNVANPSATPPAYPQTYNLVVTDNFNCASPPS
;
A
#
# COMPACT_ATOMS: atom_id res chain seq x y z
N MET A 1 1.73 15.29 -4.51
CA MET A 1 0.42 15.74 -4.01
C MET A 1 -0.29 16.39 -5.18
N GLN A 2 -1.44 15.89 -5.60
CA GLN A 2 -2.21 16.50 -6.70
C GLN A 2 -3.42 17.23 -6.10
N SER A 3 -3.59 18.49 -6.46
CA SER A 3 -4.75 19.28 -6.05
C SER A 3 -5.64 19.50 -7.26
N ALA A 4 -6.92 19.16 -7.11
CA ALA A 4 -7.96 19.49 -8.08
C ALA A 4 -8.81 20.61 -7.50
N ILE A 5 -9.08 21.63 -8.31
CA ILE A 5 -10.00 22.72 -7.94
C ILE A 5 -11.28 22.52 -8.72
N PHE A 6 -12.39 22.41 -8.01
CA PHE A 6 -13.73 22.35 -8.59
C PHE A 6 -14.43 23.68 -8.32
N THR A 7 -14.97 24.30 -9.36
CA THR A 7 -15.77 25.52 -9.22
C THR A 7 -17.24 25.16 -9.33
N VAL A 8 -18.00 25.45 -8.28
CA VAL A 8 -19.46 25.23 -8.24
C VAL A 8 -20.14 26.55 -8.51
N TYR A 9 -21.03 26.58 -9.49
CA TYR A 9 -21.81 27.77 -9.87
C TYR A 9 -23.24 27.67 -9.32
N ALA A 10 -23.70 28.75 -8.71
CA ALA A 10 -25.11 28.96 -8.38
C ALA A 10 -25.65 30.08 -9.28
N GLN A 11 -26.73 29.80 -9.99
CA GLN A 11 -27.35 30.75 -10.92
C GLN A 11 -28.84 30.87 -10.59
N ALA A 12 -29.31 32.10 -10.43
CA ALA A 12 -30.73 32.41 -10.25
C ALA A 12 -31.04 33.75 -10.93
N ALA A 13 -31.88 33.72 -11.97
CA ALA A 13 -32.17 34.87 -12.83
C ALA A 13 -30.88 35.55 -13.34
N SER A 14 -30.68 36.84 -13.04
CA SER A 14 -29.48 37.62 -13.41
C SER A 14 -28.31 37.51 -12.43
N CYS A 15 -28.48 36.81 -11.31
CA CYS A 15 -27.44 36.63 -10.30
C CYS A 15 -26.67 35.34 -10.57
N SER A 16 -25.35 35.46 -10.63
CA SER A 16 -24.43 34.32 -10.58
C SER A 16 -23.51 34.46 -9.38
N SER A 17 -23.27 33.33 -8.72
CA SER A 17 -22.27 33.20 -7.66
C SER A 17 -21.50 31.91 -7.92
N PHE A 18 -20.27 31.85 -7.43
CA PHE A 18 -19.49 30.62 -7.48
C PHE A 18 -18.70 30.44 -6.20
N VAL A 19 -18.36 29.19 -5.93
CA VAL A 19 -17.45 28.79 -4.86
C VAL A 19 -16.39 27.85 -5.41
N ASN A 20 -15.17 27.97 -4.92
CA ASN A 20 -14.09 27.06 -5.25
C ASN A 20 -13.96 26.01 -4.14
N LEU A 21 -13.96 24.75 -4.52
CA LEU A 21 -13.68 23.60 -3.68
C LEU A 21 -12.30 23.06 -4.07
N THR A 22 -11.38 23.02 -3.10
CA THR A 22 -10.06 22.39 -3.32
C THR A 22 -10.08 20.98 -2.77
N VAL A 23 -9.78 20.00 -3.61
CA VAL A 23 -9.66 18.59 -3.25
C VAL A 23 -8.20 18.17 -3.35
N ASN A 24 -7.65 17.68 -2.24
CA ASN A 24 -6.27 17.19 -2.19
C ASN A 24 -6.24 15.67 -2.32
N VAL A 25 -5.73 15.18 -3.45
CA VAL A 25 -5.51 13.76 -3.69
C VAL A 25 -4.12 13.38 -3.19
N ARG A 26 -4.10 12.47 -2.21
CA ARG A 26 -2.86 11.91 -1.67
C ARG A 26 -2.38 10.76 -2.56
N PRO A 27 -1.07 10.68 -2.85
CA PRO A 27 -0.54 9.51 -3.54
C PRO A 27 -0.71 8.29 -2.64
N ALA A 28 -1.15 7.17 -3.22
CA ALA A 28 -1.19 5.90 -2.51
C ALA A 28 0.23 5.43 -2.14
N PRO A 29 0.39 4.62 -1.08
CA PRO A 29 1.65 3.93 -0.84
C PRO A 29 1.92 2.89 -1.93
N ILE A 30 3.18 2.52 -2.05
CA ILE A 30 3.70 1.49 -2.95
C ILE A 30 4.28 0.39 -2.06
N ALA A 31 3.72 -0.81 -2.16
CA ALA A 31 4.25 -2.02 -1.53
C ALA A 31 5.41 -2.60 -2.35
N ASN A 32 6.40 -3.14 -1.66
CA ASN A 32 7.52 -3.85 -2.26
C ASN A 32 7.78 -5.15 -1.50
N ALA A 33 7.30 -6.28 -2.02
CA ALA A 33 7.53 -7.61 -1.45
C ALA A 33 8.99 -8.11 -1.60
N GLY A 34 9.83 -7.39 -2.35
CA GLY A 34 11.20 -7.79 -2.66
C GLY A 34 11.28 -8.75 -3.87
N PRO A 35 12.49 -9.16 -4.25
CA PRO A 35 12.68 -10.11 -5.35
C PRO A 35 12.21 -11.51 -4.98
N ASN A 36 11.85 -12.32 -5.98
CA ASN A 36 11.58 -13.75 -5.80
C ASN A 36 12.84 -14.45 -5.24
N GLN A 37 12.62 -15.34 -4.28
CA GLN A 37 13.69 -16.10 -3.63
C GLN A 37 13.52 -17.60 -3.84
N THR A 38 14.64 -18.31 -3.96
CA THR A 38 14.69 -19.78 -3.98
C THR A 38 15.40 -20.22 -2.71
N VAL A 39 14.71 -20.98 -1.87
CA VAL A 39 15.22 -21.48 -0.59
C VAL A 39 15.02 -22.99 -0.51
N CYS A 40 15.86 -23.67 0.27
CA CYS A 40 15.65 -25.08 0.56
C CYS A 40 14.33 -25.26 1.35
N ALA A 41 13.65 -26.38 1.14
CA ALA A 41 12.42 -26.69 1.85
C ALA A 41 12.62 -26.57 3.36
N ALA A 42 11.63 -26.01 4.07
CA ALA A 42 11.65 -25.78 5.52
C ALA A 42 12.80 -24.88 6.03
N THR A 43 13.49 -24.14 5.15
CA THR A 43 14.45 -23.12 5.55
C THR A 43 13.77 -21.76 5.60
N ALA A 44 14.04 -21.01 6.67
CA ALA A 44 13.54 -19.66 6.86
C ALA A 44 14.31 -18.66 6.00
N ALA A 45 13.60 -17.74 5.33
CA ALA A 45 14.19 -16.59 4.66
C ALA A 45 13.36 -15.33 4.89
N VAL A 46 14.05 -14.20 5.03
CA VAL A 46 13.38 -12.89 5.21
C VAL A 46 12.91 -12.39 3.85
N ILE A 47 11.63 -12.06 3.77
CA ILE A 47 11.00 -11.47 2.58
C ILE A 47 10.66 -10.00 2.82
N GLY A 48 10.28 -9.26 1.77
CA GLY A 48 10.05 -7.82 1.81
C GLY A 48 11.24 -7.01 1.27
N GLY A 49 10.95 -5.86 0.66
CA GLY A 49 11.95 -4.92 0.18
C GLY A 49 12.63 -4.13 1.29
N SER A 50 13.69 -3.40 0.92
CA SER A 50 14.36 -2.41 1.78
C SER A 50 14.42 -1.07 1.04
N PRO A 51 13.38 -0.21 1.15
CA PRO A 51 12.22 -0.33 2.05
C PRO A 51 11.07 -1.19 1.49
N ALA A 52 10.27 -1.80 2.38
CA ALA A 52 9.06 -2.56 2.02
C ALA A 52 7.86 -1.67 1.63
N ALA A 53 7.93 -0.38 1.98
CA ALA A 53 6.93 0.63 1.67
C ALA A 53 7.60 1.93 1.21
N SER A 54 7.03 2.55 0.19
CA SER A 54 7.42 3.89 -0.28
C SER A 54 6.19 4.67 -0.78
N GLY A 55 6.31 5.96 -1.05
CA GLY A 55 5.13 6.80 -1.36
C GLY A 55 4.17 6.91 -0.16
N GLY A 56 2.93 7.37 -0.38
CA GLY A 56 1.97 7.54 0.72
C GLY A 56 2.46 8.47 1.84
N THR A 57 1.85 8.34 3.03
CA THR A 57 2.29 9.02 4.25
C THR A 57 2.51 8.04 5.40
N ALA A 58 3.74 7.97 5.93
CA ALA A 58 4.04 7.21 7.13
C ALA A 58 3.25 7.70 8.37
N PRO A 59 3.05 6.88 9.41
CA PRO A 59 3.46 5.47 9.53
C PRO A 59 2.74 4.53 8.55
N TYR A 60 3.38 3.40 8.25
CA TYR A 60 2.83 2.35 7.39
C TYR A 60 2.37 1.15 8.22
N GLY A 61 1.22 0.59 7.84
CA GLY A 61 0.76 -0.75 8.22
C GLY A 61 1.05 -1.74 7.10
N TYR A 62 1.33 -2.99 7.47
CA TYR A 62 1.67 -4.08 6.54
C TYR A 62 0.64 -5.20 6.66
N ALA A 63 0.34 -5.85 5.55
CA ALA A 63 -0.52 -7.03 5.49
C ALA A 63 0.03 -8.01 4.45
N TRP A 64 0.53 -9.15 4.93
CA TRP A 64 1.00 -10.24 4.10
C TRP A 64 -0.01 -11.37 4.00
N THR A 65 -0.17 -11.91 2.79
CA THR A 65 -1.01 -13.08 2.52
C THR A 65 -0.36 -13.99 1.49
N PRO A 66 -0.48 -15.33 1.61
CA PRO A 66 -1.09 -16.08 2.71
C PRO A 66 -0.22 -16.06 3.97
N ALA A 67 -0.80 -16.38 5.13
CA ALA A 67 -0.07 -16.45 6.41
C ALA A 67 0.81 -17.71 6.54
N THR A 68 0.62 -18.70 5.66
CA THR A 68 1.27 -20.00 5.73
C THR A 68 2.79 -19.87 5.71
N GLY A 69 3.46 -20.32 6.78
CA GLY A 69 4.91 -20.28 6.90
C GLY A 69 5.49 -18.89 7.21
N LEU A 70 4.66 -17.85 7.37
CA LEU A 70 5.15 -16.53 7.78
C LEU A 70 5.24 -16.42 9.31
N SER A 71 6.30 -15.79 9.81
CA SER A 71 6.47 -15.50 11.24
C SER A 71 5.47 -14.46 11.76
N ALA A 72 5.05 -13.54 10.90
CA ALA A 72 4.05 -12.51 11.16
C ALA A 72 3.48 -11.99 9.84
N THR A 73 2.23 -11.51 9.86
CA THR A 73 1.58 -10.95 8.66
C THR A 73 1.53 -9.42 8.66
N ASN A 74 1.95 -8.78 9.74
CA ASN A 74 1.76 -7.35 9.99
C ASN A 74 3.07 -6.55 10.16
N VAL A 75 4.19 -7.10 9.69
CA VAL A 75 5.52 -6.48 9.77
C VAL A 75 6.09 -6.24 8.37
N ALA A 76 7.02 -5.28 8.25
CA ALA A 76 7.64 -4.93 6.97
C ALA A 76 8.38 -6.10 6.31
N ASN A 77 9.14 -6.86 7.11
CA ASN A 77 9.99 -7.95 6.65
C ASN A 77 9.81 -9.19 7.54
N PRO A 78 8.80 -10.04 7.31
CA PRO A 78 8.64 -11.30 8.05
C PRO A 78 9.64 -12.35 7.57
N SER A 79 9.84 -13.38 8.40
CA SER A 79 10.51 -14.60 7.98
C SER A 79 9.49 -15.55 7.36
N ALA A 80 9.74 -16.00 6.14
CA ALA A 80 8.97 -17.02 5.44
C ALA A 80 9.71 -18.36 5.49
N THR A 81 9.02 -19.39 5.95
CA THR A 81 9.46 -20.79 5.95
C THR A 81 8.49 -21.57 5.06
N PRO A 82 8.66 -21.53 3.73
CA PRO A 82 7.74 -22.16 2.80
C PRO A 82 7.83 -23.70 2.85
N PRO A 83 6.74 -24.40 2.52
CA PRO A 83 6.72 -25.86 2.32
C PRO A 83 7.57 -26.26 1.09
N ALA A 84 7.64 -27.56 0.78
CA ALA A 84 8.48 -28.10 -0.30
C ALA A 84 8.03 -27.74 -1.74
N TYR A 85 7.12 -26.77 -1.90
CA TYR A 85 6.60 -26.29 -3.18
C TYR A 85 6.59 -24.76 -3.24
N PRO A 86 6.62 -24.16 -4.44
CA PRO A 86 6.64 -22.70 -4.60
C PRO A 86 5.44 -22.03 -3.95
N GLN A 87 5.68 -20.95 -3.21
CA GLN A 87 4.64 -20.12 -2.59
C GLN A 87 4.73 -18.68 -3.11
N THR A 88 3.56 -18.09 -3.36
CA THR A 88 3.44 -16.67 -3.67
C THR A 88 2.91 -15.94 -2.44
N TYR A 89 3.66 -14.94 -1.98
CA TYR A 89 3.23 -14.03 -0.92
C TYR A 89 3.00 -12.65 -1.51
N ASN A 90 1.86 -12.06 -1.17
CA ASN A 90 1.47 -10.73 -1.57
C ASN A 90 1.55 -9.80 -0.36
N LEU A 91 2.15 -8.62 -0.57
CA LEU A 91 2.19 -7.55 0.42
C LEU A 91 1.22 -6.43 0.04
N VAL A 92 0.42 -6.00 1.01
CA VAL A 92 -0.36 -4.76 0.95
C VAL A 92 0.15 -3.81 2.04
N VAL A 93 0.38 -2.56 1.66
CA VAL A 93 0.78 -1.49 2.58
C VAL A 93 -0.37 -0.50 2.73
N THR A 94 -0.66 -0.11 3.97
CA THR A 94 -1.62 0.95 4.30
C THR A 94 -0.89 2.13 4.93
N ASP A 95 -1.22 3.35 4.52
CA ASP A 95 -0.60 4.56 5.06
C ASP A 95 -1.42 5.18 6.22
N ASN A 96 -0.93 6.28 6.81
CA ASN A 96 -1.57 6.96 7.94
C ASN A 96 -2.94 7.59 7.61
N PHE A 97 -3.29 7.69 6.32
CA PHE A 97 -4.59 8.18 5.85
C PHE A 97 -5.48 7.03 5.33
N ASN A 98 -5.13 5.78 5.66
CA ASN A 98 -5.85 4.58 5.26
C ASN A 98 -5.87 4.35 3.73
N CYS A 99 -4.95 4.95 2.98
CA CYS A 99 -4.75 4.60 1.58
C CYS A 99 -3.98 3.28 1.50
N ALA A 100 -4.54 2.29 0.79
CA ALA A 100 -3.92 0.99 0.58
C ALA A 100 -3.22 0.91 -0.79
N SER A 101 -2.08 0.25 -0.84
CA SER A 101 -1.44 -0.14 -2.09
C SER A 101 -2.21 -1.28 -2.77
N PRO A 102 -2.08 -1.45 -4.09
CA PRO A 102 -2.33 -2.73 -4.72
C PRO A 102 -1.44 -3.84 -4.08
N PRO A 103 -1.85 -5.11 -4.16
CA PRO A 103 -0.99 -6.24 -3.77
C PRO A 103 0.27 -6.26 -4.64
N SER A 104 1.45 -6.38 -4.01
CA SER A 104 2.75 -6.58 -4.68
C SER A 104 3.24 -8.02 -4.55
#